data_AF-A0A7G8ZKT0-F1
#
_entry.id   AF-A0A7G8ZKT0-F1
#
_cell.length_a   1.000
_cell.length_b   1.000
_cell.length_c   1.000
_cell.angle_alpha   90.00
_cell.angle_beta   90.00
_cell.angle_gamma   90.00
#
_symmetry.space_group_name_H-M   'P 1'
#
loop_
_entity.id
_entity.type
_entity.pdbx_description
1 polymer ?
#
loop_
_entity_poly.entity_id
_entity_poly.type
_entity_poly.pdbx_seq_one_letter_code
_entity_poly.pdbx_strand_id
1 'polypeptide(L)'
;MAHSAIEEYRTLETAFFEATRKSERMSARFAAAACMGAGDTPETLVRRTLREREAINTLKSGWRSPSTSMRLVYAAALAASKRDGGGLVKMMDTLATERKRRGGRSLSSAGAPAALVMLCAGGSYSQASMFFDILEEVAAPWWRRNPPAEETYAAMMAARNETPATAMNRLEKARNTLATAGVPKSARSKCEYDVAIAHPRTDDFTSAWTSLNVAVQQVRGLRQRASWAGLATLAAQVEDGSNAGDALIEADAFVRSLRPRVTSMVAGKLAVRLAATMTGLRTPAGAAADYAAILAAQAAMIAATTAATTAAVVAAT
;
A
#
# COMPACT_ATOMS: atom_id res chain seq x y z
N MET A 1 -10.13 17.39 18.40
CA MET A 1 -8.89 16.86 19.00
C MET A 1 -8.05 16.39 17.83
N ALA A 2 -6.85 16.94 17.62
CA ALA A 2 -5.98 16.41 16.57
C ALA A 2 -5.61 14.99 16.95
N HIS A 3 -5.94 14.01 16.11
CA HIS A 3 -5.53 12.64 16.36
C HIS A 3 -4.00 12.58 16.44
N SER A 4 -3.46 11.89 17.45
CA SER A 4 -2.02 11.66 17.63
C SER A 4 -1.32 11.18 16.34
N ALA A 5 -2.03 10.41 15.51
CA ALA A 5 -1.55 9.96 14.20
C ALA A 5 -1.25 11.10 13.22
N ILE A 6 -1.98 12.22 13.24
CA ILE A 6 -1.70 13.38 12.37
C ILE A 6 -0.44 14.11 12.84
N GLU A 7 -0.25 14.22 14.16
CA GLU A 7 0.95 14.83 14.74
C GLU A 7 2.19 13.98 14.50
N GLU A 8 2.08 12.66 14.65
CA GLU A 8 3.11 11.69 14.30
C GLU A 8 3.48 11.82 12.80
N TYR A 9 2.47 11.83 11.92
CA TYR A 9 2.70 11.98 10.49
C TYR A 9 3.42 13.30 10.15
N ARG A 10 3.02 14.43 10.76
CA ARG A 10 3.69 15.73 10.54
C ARG A 10 5.15 15.70 10.97
N THR A 11 5.42 15.08 12.11
CA THR A 11 6.77 14.95 12.65
C THR A 11 7.65 14.13 11.71
N LEU A 12 7.13 12.97 11.25
CA LEU A 12 7.81 12.13 10.26
C LEU A 12 7.99 12.84 8.91
N GLU A 13 6.96 13.52 8.39
CA GLU A 13 7.03 14.26 7.13
C GLU A 13 8.12 15.34 7.19
N THR A 14 8.19 16.08 8.29
CA THR A 14 9.21 17.13 8.50
C THR A 14 10.61 16.52 8.51
N ALA A 15 10.83 15.46 9.30
CA ALA A 15 12.12 14.78 9.36
C ALA A 15 12.56 14.22 8.00
N PHE A 16 11.64 13.63 7.23
CA PHE A 16 11.94 13.17 5.87
C PHE A 16 12.20 14.34 4.90
N PHE A 17 11.53 15.48 5.04
CA PHE A 17 11.75 16.66 4.19
C PHE A 17 13.11 17.31 4.43
N GLU A 18 13.59 17.31 5.67
CA GLU A 18 14.92 17.81 6.02
C GLU A 18 16.03 16.89 5.50
N ALA A 19 15.80 15.58 5.51
CA ALA A 19 16.78 14.58 5.11
C ALA A 19 16.79 14.24 3.60
N THR A 20 15.82 14.72 2.82
CA THR A 20 15.68 14.39 1.39
C THR A 20 15.69 15.62 0.49
N ARG A 21 15.92 15.42 -0.81
CA ARG A 21 15.94 16.53 -1.78
C ARG A 21 14.53 17.08 -2.01
N LYS A 22 14.42 18.36 -2.38
CA LYS A 22 13.12 18.99 -2.71
C LYS A 22 12.31 18.22 -3.76
N SER A 23 12.98 17.60 -4.75
CA SER A 23 12.35 16.76 -5.78
C SER A 23 11.74 15.47 -5.25
N GLU A 24 12.12 15.03 -4.05
CA GLU A 24 11.68 13.78 -3.43
C GLU A 24 10.57 13.98 -2.40
N ARG A 25 10.11 15.23 -2.18
CA ARG A 25 9.08 15.55 -1.18
C ARG A 25 7.81 14.71 -1.30
N MET A 26 7.41 14.36 -2.52
CA MET A 26 6.25 13.47 -2.70
C MET A 26 6.54 12.04 -2.22
N SER A 27 7.71 11.47 -2.53
CA SER A 27 8.11 10.17 -1.99
C SER A 27 8.34 10.21 -0.48
N ALA A 28 8.87 11.31 0.05
CA ALA A 28 9.07 11.54 1.48
C ALA A 28 7.76 11.50 2.28
N ARG A 29 6.66 12.03 1.73
CA ARG A 29 5.31 11.89 2.33
C ARG A 29 4.86 10.45 2.46
N PHE A 30 5.11 9.65 1.44
CA PHE A 30 4.77 8.22 1.47
C PHE A 30 5.71 7.41 2.34
N ALA A 31 6.99 7.80 2.43
CA ALA A 31 7.93 7.25 3.40
C ALA A 31 7.46 7.53 4.84
N ALA A 32 7.04 8.76 5.15
CA ALA A 32 6.45 9.10 6.43
C ALA A 32 5.20 8.27 6.73
N ALA A 33 4.30 8.11 5.77
CA ALA A 33 3.09 7.29 5.92
C ALA A 33 3.39 5.78 6.12
N ALA A 34 4.47 5.27 5.55
CA ALA A 34 4.94 3.89 5.75
C ALA A 34 5.54 3.71 7.16
N CYS A 35 6.20 4.74 7.69
CA CYS A 35 6.82 4.68 9.01
C CYS A 35 5.87 4.91 10.20
N MET A 36 4.62 5.29 9.97
CA MET A 36 3.64 5.51 11.05
C MET A 36 3.40 4.22 11.86
N GLY A 37 3.39 4.33 13.18
CA GLY A 37 3.17 3.21 14.10
C GLY A 37 4.36 2.28 14.28
N ALA A 38 5.54 2.61 13.74
CA ALA A 38 6.75 1.78 13.87
C ALA A 38 7.38 1.78 15.28
N GLY A 39 7.02 2.76 16.12
CA GLY A 39 7.47 2.88 17.51
C GLY A 39 8.91 3.38 17.71
N ASP A 40 9.71 3.48 16.64
CA ASP A 40 11.04 4.09 16.65
C ASP A 40 10.94 5.63 16.50
N THR A 41 11.97 6.39 16.91
CA THR A 41 11.98 7.85 16.74
C THR A 41 12.09 8.25 15.26
N PRO A 42 11.57 9.43 14.85
CA PRO A 42 11.68 9.92 13.47
C PRO A 42 13.11 9.91 12.92
N GLU A 43 14.09 10.33 13.71
CA GLU A 43 15.50 10.39 13.31
C GLU A 43 16.05 8.98 13.04
N THR A 44 15.66 8.02 13.88
CA THR A 44 16.07 6.62 13.72
C THR A 44 15.47 6.01 12.46
N LEU A 45 14.19 6.28 12.20
CA LEU A 45 13.48 5.81 11.01
C LEU A 45 14.04 6.41 9.73
N VAL A 46 14.31 7.71 9.71
CA VAL A 46 14.94 8.40 8.57
C VAL A 46 16.33 7.84 8.29
N ARG A 47 17.19 7.73 9.33
CA ARG A 47 18.55 7.19 9.19
C ARG A 47 18.54 5.76 8.65
N ARG A 48 17.69 4.88 9.20
CA ARG A 48 17.56 3.49 8.71
C ARG A 48 17.02 3.47 7.28
N THR A 49 16.01 4.28 6.97
CA THR A 49 15.46 4.39 5.61
C THR A 49 16.53 4.77 4.59
N LEU A 50 17.36 5.77 4.87
CA LEU A 50 18.43 6.17 3.95
C LEU A 50 19.51 5.10 3.79
N ARG A 51 19.85 4.40 4.88
CA ARG A 51 20.77 3.24 4.84
C ARG A 51 20.21 2.12 3.95
N GLU A 52 18.96 1.73 4.14
CA GLU A 52 18.35 0.65 3.35
C GLU A 52 18.16 1.04 1.89
N ARG A 53 17.86 2.32 1.62
CA ARG A 53 17.83 2.86 0.25
C ARG A 53 19.18 2.69 -0.43
N GLU A 54 20.27 2.97 0.28
CA GLU A 54 21.62 2.84 -0.29
C GLU A 54 22.02 1.38 -0.51
N ALA A 55 21.60 0.47 0.39
CA ALA A 55 21.76 -0.97 0.16
C ALA A 55 21.03 -1.42 -1.11
N ILE A 56 19.79 -0.95 -1.34
CA ILE A 56 19.03 -1.22 -2.56
C ILE A 56 19.76 -0.66 -3.80
N ASN A 57 20.31 0.55 -3.71
CA ASN A 57 21.04 1.19 -4.82
C ASN A 57 22.33 0.42 -5.17
N THR A 58 23.12 0.07 -4.16
CA THR A 58 24.44 -0.56 -4.30
C THR A 58 24.33 -1.94 -4.92
N LEU A 59 23.36 -2.73 -4.45
CA LEU A 59 23.25 -4.13 -4.84
C LEU A 59 22.72 -4.30 -6.27
N LYS A 60 22.07 -3.29 -6.87
CA LYS A 60 21.44 -3.41 -8.20
C LYS A 60 21.42 -2.11 -9.01
N SER A 61 22.55 -1.78 -9.66
CA SER A 61 22.66 -0.69 -10.65
C SER A 61 21.92 -0.95 -11.98
N GLY A 62 21.43 -2.18 -12.24
CA GLY A 62 20.79 -2.57 -13.51
C GLY A 62 19.26 -2.76 -13.49
N TRP A 63 18.59 -2.68 -12.33
CA TRP A 63 17.16 -2.96 -12.24
C TRP A 63 16.31 -1.71 -12.47
N ARG A 64 15.34 -1.82 -13.38
CA ARG A 64 14.35 -0.74 -13.64
C ARG A 64 13.32 -0.57 -12.52
N SER A 65 13.20 -1.54 -11.60
CA SER A 65 12.22 -1.56 -10.53
C SER A 65 12.84 -2.02 -9.19
N PRO A 66 12.50 -1.39 -8.05
CA PRO A 66 11.67 -0.18 -7.95
C PRO A 66 12.38 1.05 -8.55
N SER A 67 11.61 1.99 -9.10
CA SER A 67 12.15 3.25 -9.64
C SER A 67 12.89 4.03 -8.56
N THR A 68 13.78 4.94 -8.94
CA THR A 68 14.59 5.74 -7.99
C THR A 68 13.74 6.39 -6.91
N SER A 69 12.58 6.96 -7.29
CA SER A 69 11.64 7.60 -6.37
C SER A 69 10.89 6.61 -5.47
N MET A 70 10.66 5.38 -5.93
CA MET A 70 10.03 4.31 -5.14
C MET A 70 11.00 3.64 -4.15
N ARG A 71 12.31 3.65 -4.44
CA ARG A 71 13.33 3.09 -3.54
C ARG A 71 13.29 3.71 -2.15
N LEU A 72 13.01 5.01 -2.04
CA LEU A 72 12.83 5.67 -0.75
C LEU A 72 11.64 5.10 0.04
N VAL A 73 10.51 4.89 -0.62
CA VAL A 73 9.29 4.36 0.03
C VAL A 73 9.47 2.89 0.42
N TYR A 74 10.12 2.10 -0.44
CA TYR A 74 10.45 0.70 -0.14
C TYR A 74 11.41 0.60 1.04
N ALA A 75 12.43 1.46 1.07
CA ALA A 75 13.37 1.51 2.18
C ALA A 75 12.70 1.95 3.49
N ALA A 76 11.71 2.84 3.44
CA ALA A 76 10.94 3.26 4.61
C ALA A 76 10.10 2.12 5.18
N ALA A 77 9.41 1.38 4.31
CA ALA A 77 8.66 0.17 4.64
C ALA A 77 9.56 -0.90 5.31
N LEU A 78 10.73 -1.16 4.72
CA LEU A 78 11.72 -2.07 5.30
C LEU A 78 12.22 -1.57 6.65
N ALA A 79 12.53 -0.28 6.76
CA ALA A 79 13.02 0.33 7.99
C ALA A 79 12.01 0.23 9.14
N ALA A 80 10.74 0.51 8.85
CA ALA A 80 9.61 0.38 9.79
C ALA A 80 9.39 -1.08 10.20
N SER A 81 9.51 -2.01 9.25
CA SER A 81 9.37 -3.45 9.50
C SER A 81 10.65 -4.11 10.05
N LYS A 82 11.69 -3.32 10.37
CA LYS A 82 13.01 -3.80 10.85
C LYS A 82 13.65 -4.86 9.93
N ARG A 83 13.48 -4.68 8.61
CA ARG A 83 14.06 -5.48 7.53
C ARG A 83 15.14 -4.68 6.79
N ASP A 84 15.98 -5.38 6.04
CA ASP A 84 17.10 -4.80 5.30
C ASP A 84 16.90 -4.83 3.78
N GLY A 85 17.51 -3.86 3.10
CA GLY A 85 17.48 -3.73 1.64
C GLY A 85 18.18 -4.88 0.91
N GLY A 86 19.17 -5.52 1.55
CA GLY A 86 19.82 -6.72 1.02
C GLY A 86 18.87 -7.92 0.94
N GLY A 87 18.04 -8.09 1.97
CA GLY A 87 16.98 -9.08 2.01
C GLY A 87 15.96 -8.89 0.88
N LEU A 88 15.58 -7.65 0.57
CA LEU A 88 14.70 -7.33 -0.57
C LEU A 88 15.29 -7.84 -1.88
N VAL A 89 16.55 -7.48 -2.14
CA VAL A 89 17.25 -7.89 -3.37
C VAL A 89 17.33 -9.41 -3.48
N LYS A 90 17.68 -10.09 -2.38
CA LYS A 90 17.77 -11.56 -2.30
C LYS A 90 16.41 -12.23 -2.50
N MET A 91 15.34 -11.68 -1.94
CA MET A 91 13.98 -12.21 -2.14
C MET A 91 13.57 -12.08 -3.61
N MET A 92 13.85 -10.94 -4.25
CA MET A 92 13.56 -10.73 -5.67
C MET A 92 14.31 -11.74 -6.56
N ASP A 93 15.58 -12.04 -6.26
CA ASP A 93 16.35 -13.05 -6.99
C ASP A 93 15.82 -14.47 -6.73
N THR A 94 15.41 -14.77 -5.50
CA THR A 94 14.75 -16.03 -5.15
C THR A 94 13.47 -16.22 -5.98
N LEU A 95 12.60 -15.21 -6.02
CA LEU A 95 11.36 -15.25 -6.81
C LEU A 95 11.65 -15.38 -8.31
N ALA A 96 12.66 -14.69 -8.83
CA ALA A 96 13.06 -14.79 -10.24
C ALA A 96 13.60 -16.20 -10.59
N THR A 97 14.36 -16.80 -9.68
CA THR A 97 14.95 -18.14 -9.84
C THR A 97 13.87 -19.21 -9.80
N GLU A 98 12.96 -19.11 -8.83
CA GLU A 98 11.84 -20.03 -8.68
C GLU A 98 10.88 -19.94 -9.86
N ARG A 99 10.61 -18.73 -10.35
CA ARG A 99 9.86 -18.53 -11.60
C ARG A 99 10.54 -19.23 -12.78
N LYS A 100 11.86 -19.08 -12.94
CA LYS A 100 12.61 -19.70 -14.04
C LYS A 100 12.55 -21.23 -13.94
N ARG A 101 12.58 -21.78 -12.73
CA ARG A 101 12.49 -23.23 -12.46
C ARG A 101 11.11 -23.79 -12.80
N ARG A 102 10.04 -23.13 -12.35
CA ARG A 102 8.66 -23.58 -12.55
C ARG A 102 8.14 -23.33 -13.96
N GLY A 103 8.69 -22.34 -14.64
CA GLY A 103 8.03 -21.76 -15.81
C GLY A 103 6.82 -20.92 -15.38
N GLY A 104 6.28 -20.12 -16.31
CA GLY A 104 5.06 -19.35 -16.07
C GLY A 104 5.22 -17.83 -16.22
N ARG A 105 4.16 -17.12 -15.79
CA ARG A 105 3.97 -15.70 -16.07
C ARG A 105 5.08 -14.83 -15.46
N SER A 106 5.34 -13.68 -16.09
CA SER A 106 6.19 -12.65 -15.49
C SER A 106 5.52 -11.98 -14.32
N LEU A 107 6.30 -11.77 -13.26
CA LEU A 107 5.89 -10.95 -12.13
C LEU A 107 5.88 -9.48 -12.53
N SER A 108 4.89 -8.76 -12.01
CA SER A 108 4.77 -7.32 -12.14
C SER A 108 6.01 -6.64 -11.56
N SER A 109 6.53 -5.62 -12.25
CA SER A 109 7.67 -4.82 -11.75
C SER A 109 8.86 -5.66 -11.26
N ALA A 110 9.15 -6.78 -11.93
CA ALA A 110 10.17 -7.77 -11.59
C ALA A 110 10.00 -8.43 -10.20
N GLY A 111 8.77 -8.49 -9.68
CA GLY A 111 8.47 -9.09 -8.37
C GLY A 111 8.82 -8.22 -7.17
N ALA A 112 9.20 -6.95 -7.38
CA ALA A 112 9.58 -6.06 -6.28
C ALA A 112 8.47 -5.87 -5.23
N PRO A 113 7.18 -5.65 -5.61
CA PRO A 113 6.11 -5.50 -4.62
C PRO A 113 5.88 -6.78 -3.81
N ALA A 114 5.85 -7.94 -4.49
CA ALA A 114 5.69 -9.24 -3.84
C ALA A 114 6.83 -9.52 -2.85
N ALA A 115 8.07 -9.31 -3.26
CA ALA A 115 9.25 -9.50 -2.42
C ALA A 115 9.22 -8.62 -1.18
N LEU A 116 8.85 -7.34 -1.33
CA LEU A 116 8.71 -6.42 -0.21
C LEU A 116 7.64 -6.89 0.76
N VAL A 117 6.45 -7.25 0.26
CA VAL A 117 5.34 -7.73 1.07
C VAL A 117 5.74 -8.99 1.84
N MET A 118 6.38 -9.96 1.18
CA MET A 118 6.87 -11.17 1.84
C MET A 118 7.80 -10.82 3.00
N LEU A 119 8.78 -9.94 2.78
CA LEU A 119 9.75 -9.60 3.83
C LEU A 119 9.13 -8.80 4.98
N CYS A 120 8.35 -7.78 4.69
CA CYS A 120 7.69 -6.99 5.71
C CYS A 120 6.69 -7.84 6.52
N ALA A 121 6.09 -8.86 5.91
CA ALA A 121 5.20 -9.81 6.59
C ALA A 121 5.95 -10.93 7.33
N GLY A 122 7.28 -10.94 7.27
CA GLY A 122 8.13 -11.92 7.96
C GLY A 122 8.30 -13.25 7.24
N GLY A 123 7.99 -13.29 5.94
CA GLY A 123 8.21 -14.44 5.10
C GLY A 123 9.69 -14.80 4.90
N SER A 124 9.93 -16.09 4.68
CA SER A 124 11.22 -16.71 4.40
C SER A 124 11.42 -16.92 2.90
N TYR A 125 12.68 -16.94 2.45
CA TYR A 125 13.05 -17.28 1.06
C TYR A 125 12.54 -18.68 0.64
N SER A 126 12.43 -19.61 1.58
CA SER A 126 11.91 -20.96 1.32
C SER A 126 10.42 -20.98 0.91
N GLN A 127 9.68 -19.92 1.21
CA GLN A 127 8.26 -19.81 0.87
C GLN A 127 8.01 -19.36 -0.60
N ALA A 128 9.06 -19.16 -1.40
CA ALA A 128 8.91 -18.77 -2.80
C ALA A 128 8.07 -19.78 -3.62
N SER A 129 8.23 -21.07 -3.34
CA SER A 129 7.41 -22.13 -3.93
C SER A 129 5.93 -21.95 -3.60
N MET A 130 5.61 -21.80 -2.30
CA MET A 130 4.24 -21.59 -1.80
C MET A 130 3.61 -20.32 -2.38
N PHE A 131 4.40 -19.25 -2.55
CA PHE A 131 3.95 -18.03 -3.22
C PHE A 131 3.43 -18.31 -4.63
N PHE A 132 4.14 -19.10 -5.44
CA PHE A 132 3.68 -19.45 -6.77
C PHE A 132 2.47 -20.39 -6.75
N ASP A 133 2.43 -21.36 -5.83
CA ASP A 133 1.28 -22.26 -5.66
C ASP A 133 -0.01 -21.46 -5.34
N ILE A 134 0.08 -20.50 -4.42
CA ILE A 134 -1.05 -19.60 -4.10
C ILE A 134 -1.37 -18.69 -5.29
N LEU A 135 -0.35 -18.13 -5.95
CA LEU A 135 -0.54 -17.19 -7.06
C LEU A 135 -1.27 -17.82 -8.25
N GLU A 136 -1.01 -19.10 -8.53
CA GLU A 136 -1.69 -19.88 -9.56
C GLU A 136 -3.15 -20.15 -9.18
N GLU A 137 -3.39 -20.55 -7.94
CA GLU A 137 -4.72 -20.83 -7.42
C GLU A 137 -5.62 -19.58 -7.48
N VAL A 138 -5.14 -18.43 -6.99
CA VAL A 138 -5.94 -17.20 -6.85
C VAL A 138 -6.02 -16.38 -8.13
N ALA A 139 -5.27 -16.73 -9.18
CA ALA A 139 -5.18 -15.94 -10.40
C ALA A 139 -6.54 -15.82 -11.10
N ALA A 140 -6.96 -14.58 -11.36
CA ALA A 140 -8.16 -14.34 -12.16
C ALA A 140 -7.98 -14.81 -13.61
N PRO A 141 -9.10 -15.07 -14.34
CA PRO A 141 -9.06 -15.26 -15.79
C PRO A 141 -8.35 -14.09 -16.47
N TRP A 142 -7.63 -14.35 -17.56
CA TRP A 142 -6.70 -13.40 -18.18
C TRP A 142 -7.30 -12.02 -18.47
N TRP A 143 -8.58 -11.93 -18.84
CA TRP A 143 -9.32 -10.70 -19.14
C TRP A 143 -9.69 -9.85 -17.90
N ARG A 144 -9.48 -10.37 -16.69
CA ARG A 144 -9.80 -9.72 -15.40
C ARG A 144 -8.58 -9.59 -14.47
N ARG A 145 -7.38 -9.96 -14.96
CA ARG A 145 -6.18 -9.99 -14.13
C ARG A 145 -5.78 -8.62 -13.63
N ASN A 146 -5.35 -8.59 -12.38
CA ASN A 146 -4.64 -7.46 -11.78
C ASN A 146 -3.35 -8.01 -11.15
N PRO A 147 -2.30 -8.25 -11.95
CA PRO A 147 -1.11 -8.97 -11.49
C PRO A 147 -0.48 -8.38 -10.21
N PRO A 148 -0.33 -7.06 -10.04
CA PRO A 148 0.21 -6.50 -8.79
C PRO A 148 -0.61 -6.87 -7.54
N ALA A 149 -1.94 -6.83 -7.62
CA ALA A 149 -2.82 -7.14 -6.50
C ALA A 149 -2.82 -8.64 -6.18
N GLU A 150 -2.85 -9.49 -7.22
CA GLU A 150 -2.74 -10.95 -7.08
C GLU A 150 -1.41 -11.36 -6.45
N GLU A 151 -0.29 -10.81 -6.95
CA GLU A 151 1.05 -11.07 -6.44
C GLU A 151 1.20 -10.64 -4.98
N THR A 152 0.63 -9.51 -4.60
CA THR A 152 0.72 -9.04 -3.21
C THR A 152 -0.14 -9.86 -2.27
N TYR A 153 -1.33 -10.27 -2.71
CA TYR A 153 -2.16 -11.20 -1.96
C TYR A 153 -1.45 -12.53 -1.73
N ALA A 154 -0.91 -13.12 -2.80
CA ALA A 154 -0.17 -14.37 -2.73
C ALA A 154 1.07 -14.24 -1.83
N ALA A 155 1.81 -13.13 -1.93
CA ALA A 155 2.97 -12.84 -1.08
C ALA A 155 2.60 -12.79 0.41
N MET A 156 1.51 -12.10 0.76
CA MET A 156 1.04 -12.00 2.14
C MET A 156 0.59 -13.37 2.68
N MET A 157 -0.16 -14.14 1.89
CA MET A 157 -0.63 -15.47 2.29
C MET A 157 0.53 -16.45 2.43
N ALA A 158 1.49 -16.44 1.51
CA ALA A 158 2.70 -17.26 1.58
C ALA A 158 3.55 -16.92 2.81
N ALA A 159 3.74 -15.63 3.11
CA ALA A 159 4.48 -15.19 4.29
C ALA A 159 3.83 -15.70 5.60
N ARG A 160 2.50 -15.80 5.62
CA ARG A 160 1.71 -16.37 6.73
C ARG A 160 1.67 -17.90 6.76
N ASN A 161 2.39 -18.59 5.87
CA ASN A 161 2.33 -20.05 5.69
C ASN A 161 0.92 -20.58 5.39
N GLU A 162 0.08 -19.78 4.73
CA GLU A 162 -1.24 -20.23 4.31
C GLU A 162 -1.14 -21.18 3.12
N THR A 163 -2.14 -22.04 2.96
CA THR A 163 -2.25 -22.94 1.80
C THR A 163 -2.96 -22.25 0.63
N PRO A 164 -2.80 -22.74 -0.61
CA PRO A 164 -3.56 -22.24 -1.76
C PRO A 164 -5.08 -22.27 -1.54
N ALA A 165 -5.59 -23.38 -0.99
CA ALA A 165 -7.02 -23.53 -0.68
C ALA A 165 -7.51 -22.51 0.36
N THR A 166 -6.73 -22.26 1.42
CA THR A 166 -7.08 -21.23 2.41
C THR A 166 -7.08 -19.83 1.79
N ALA A 167 -6.10 -19.54 0.93
CA ALA A 167 -6.02 -18.27 0.22
C ALA A 167 -7.20 -18.06 -0.72
N MET A 168 -7.64 -19.08 -1.45
CA MET A 168 -8.85 -18.98 -2.29
C MET A 168 -10.11 -18.75 -1.44
N ASN A 169 -10.31 -19.54 -0.39
CA ASN A 169 -11.47 -19.40 0.50
C ASN A 169 -11.56 -17.99 1.11
N ARG A 170 -10.43 -17.41 1.54
CA ARG A 170 -10.39 -16.02 2.03
C ARG A 170 -10.76 -15.01 0.96
N LEU A 171 -10.32 -15.20 -0.28
CA LEU A 171 -10.67 -14.32 -1.40
C LEU A 171 -12.17 -14.40 -1.74
N GLU A 172 -12.75 -15.60 -1.73
CA GLU A 172 -14.19 -15.80 -1.92
C GLU A 172 -15.01 -15.15 -0.81
N LYS A 173 -14.59 -15.29 0.45
CA LYS A 173 -15.21 -14.58 1.59
C LYS A 173 -15.17 -13.07 1.39
N ALA A 174 -14.03 -12.51 1.00
CA ALA A 174 -13.92 -11.08 0.72
C ALA A 174 -14.86 -10.61 -0.40
N ARG A 175 -14.97 -11.39 -1.49
CA ARG A 175 -15.93 -11.13 -2.58
C ARG A 175 -17.37 -11.13 -2.09
N ASN A 176 -17.72 -12.07 -1.22
CA ASN A 176 -19.05 -12.16 -0.61
C ASN A 176 -19.32 -10.97 0.32
N THR A 177 -18.38 -10.62 1.21
CA THR A 177 -18.49 -9.45 2.09
C THR A 177 -18.71 -8.16 1.29
N LEU A 178 -17.91 -7.93 0.23
CA LEU A 178 -18.08 -6.80 -0.69
C LEU A 178 -19.45 -6.79 -1.37
N ALA A 179 -19.97 -7.96 -1.74
CA ALA A 179 -21.27 -8.08 -2.38
C ALA A 179 -22.41 -7.79 -1.40
N THR A 180 -22.38 -8.37 -0.21
CA THR A 180 -23.37 -8.21 0.86
C THR A 180 -23.45 -6.77 1.33
N ALA A 181 -22.32 -6.09 1.50
CA ALA A 181 -22.28 -4.69 1.91
C ALA A 181 -22.71 -3.70 0.80
N GLY A 182 -23.05 -4.18 -0.40
CA GLY A 182 -23.53 -3.33 -1.49
C GLY A 182 -22.44 -2.50 -2.18
N VAL A 183 -21.15 -2.89 -2.07
CA VAL A 183 -20.06 -2.18 -2.75
C VAL A 183 -20.29 -2.22 -4.28
N PRO A 184 -20.13 -1.12 -5.03
CA PRO A 184 -20.33 -1.12 -6.47
C PRO A 184 -19.47 -2.15 -7.20
N LYS A 185 -20.06 -2.88 -8.17
CA LYS A 185 -19.38 -3.97 -8.91
C LYS A 185 -18.05 -3.53 -9.54
N SER A 186 -17.97 -2.29 -10.04
CA SER A 186 -16.76 -1.72 -10.65
C SER A 186 -15.63 -1.44 -9.65
N ALA A 187 -15.92 -1.42 -8.35
CA ALA A 187 -14.95 -1.25 -7.28
C ALA A 187 -14.51 -2.59 -6.68
N ARG A 188 -15.39 -3.60 -6.65
CA ARG A 188 -15.09 -4.92 -6.06
C ARG A 188 -13.81 -5.55 -6.62
N SER A 189 -13.68 -5.58 -7.94
CA SER A 189 -12.49 -6.16 -8.60
C SER A 189 -11.19 -5.39 -8.37
N LYS A 190 -11.27 -4.16 -7.83
CA LYS A 190 -10.10 -3.32 -7.55
C LYS A 190 -9.60 -3.45 -6.12
N CYS A 191 -10.41 -3.97 -5.20
CA CYS A 191 -10.07 -4.07 -3.78
C CYS A 191 -10.30 -5.46 -3.16
N GLU A 192 -10.81 -6.46 -3.90
CA GLU A 192 -11.08 -7.80 -3.35
C GLU A 192 -9.87 -8.43 -2.65
N TYR A 193 -8.67 -8.26 -3.21
CA TYR A 193 -7.43 -8.74 -2.63
C TYR A 193 -7.06 -7.97 -1.34
N ASP A 194 -7.20 -6.65 -1.32
CA ASP A 194 -6.91 -5.84 -0.13
C ASP A 194 -7.86 -6.19 1.02
N VAL A 195 -9.15 -6.38 0.72
CA VAL A 195 -10.16 -6.83 1.69
C VAL A 195 -9.86 -8.25 2.17
N ALA A 196 -9.40 -9.15 1.29
CA ALA A 196 -9.01 -10.50 1.66
C ALA A 196 -7.78 -10.54 2.58
N ILE A 197 -6.81 -9.64 2.40
CA ILE A 197 -5.64 -9.49 3.30
C ILE A 197 -6.08 -9.09 4.71
N ALA A 198 -6.98 -8.10 4.79
CA ALA A 198 -7.48 -7.58 6.05
C ALA A 198 -8.42 -8.54 6.76
N HIS A 199 -9.15 -9.37 6.00
CA HIS A 199 -10.07 -10.41 6.48
C HIS A 199 -11.04 -9.92 7.59
N PRO A 200 -11.80 -8.84 7.35
CA PRO A 200 -12.73 -8.31 8.34
C PRO A 200 -13.92 -9.26 8.54
N ARG A 201 -14.60 -9.17 9.68
CA ARG A 201 -15.93 -9.80 9.81
C ARG A 201 -16.92 -9.00 8.97
N THR A 202 -17.89 -9.70 8.38
CA THR A 202 -18.85 -9.10 7.44
C THR A 202 -19.67 -7.97 8.06
N ASP A 203 -20.10 -8.12 9.31
CA ASP A 203 -20.93 -7.12 10.00
C ASP A 203 -20.14 -5.84 10.26
N ASP A 204 -18.90 -5.96 10.73
CA ASP A 204 -18.05 -4.81 11.02
C ASP A 204 -17.67 -4.06 9.74
N PHE A 205 -17.35 -4.80 8.68
CA PHE A 205 -17.12 -4.21 7.36
C PHE A 205 -18.36 -3.43 6.87
N THR A 206 -19.55 -4.01 7.02
CA THR A 206 -20.80 -3.39 6.56
C THR A 206 -21.12 -2.13 7.34
N SER A 207 -20.88 -2.14 8.66
CA SER A 207 -21.02 -0.97 9.53
C SER A 207 -20.05 0.14 9.14
N ALA A 208 -18.76 -0.17 9.00
CA ALA A 208 -17.74 0.80 8.59
C ALA A 208 -18.01 1.36 7.18
N TRP A 209 -18.41 0.51 6.24
CA TRP A 209 -18.81 0.91 4.90
C TRP A 209 -20.01 1.87 4.91
N THR A 210 -21.00 1.63 5.76
CA THR A 210 -22.16 2.52 5.91
C THR A 210 -21.75 3.88 6.46
N SER A 211 -20.91 3.90 7.51
CA SER A 211 -20.36 5.15 8.08
C SER A 211 -19.58 5.97 7.03
N LEU A 212 -18.75 5.31 6.22
CA LEU A 212 -17.99 5.97 5.15
C LEU A 212 -18.90 6.52 4.03
N ASN A 213 -20.02 5.84 3.72
CA ASN A 213 -21.01 6.35 2.77
C ASN A 213 -21.68 7.64 3.26
N VAL A 214 -21.98 7.72 4.56
CA VAL A 214 -22.51 8.95 5.18
C VAL A 214 -21.46 10.06 5.10
N ALA A 215 -20.20 9.77 5.44
CA ALA A 215 -19.11 10.76 5.40
C ALA A 215 -18.90 11.35 3.99
N VAL A 216 -18.97 10.53 2.93
CA VAL A 216 -18.78 11.04 1.56
C VAL A 216 -19.95 11.88 1.04
N GLN A 217 -21.13 11.79 1.67
CA GLN A 217 -22.26 12.68 1.40
C GLN A 217 -22.08 14.05 2.08
N GLN A 218 -21.43 14.08 3.25
CA GLN A 218 -21.18 15.31 4.00
C GLN A 218 -20.08 16.19 3.36
N VAL A 219 -19.06 15.58 2.73
CA VAL A 219 -17.92 16.33 2.17
C VAL A 219 -17.88 16.26 0.65
N ARG A 220 -18.12 17.41 -0.01
CA ARG A 220 -18.10 17.52 -1.47
C ARG A 220 -16.76 17.05 -2.05
N GLY A 221 -16.84 16.12 -2.99
CA GLY A 221 -15.69 15.61 -3.74
C GLY A 221 -14.88 14.53 -3.01
N LEU A 222 -15.21 14.17 -1.76
CA LEU A 222 -14.48 13.17 -0.99
C LEU A 222 -14.52 11.80 -1.69
N ARG A 223 -15.69 11.39 -2.17
CA ARG A 223 -15.88 10.17 -2.96
C ARG A 223 -14.94 10.10 -4.18
N GLN A 224 -14.81 11.19 -4.94
CA GLN A 224 -13.98 11.22 -6.13
C GLN A 224 -12.48 11.09 -5.79
N ARG A 225 -12.05 11.61 -4.64
CA ARG A 225 -10.66 11.53 -4.18
C ARG A 225 -10.34 10.17 -3.58
N ALA A 226 -11.15 9.69 -2.64
CA ALA A 226 -10.94 8.41 -1.94
C ALA A 226 -11.24 7.20 -2.84
N SER A 227 -12.16 7.34 -3.80
CA SER A 227 -12.72 6.29 -4.65
C SER A 227 -13.48 5.20 -3.89
N TRP A 228 -14.41 4.51 -4.56
CA TRP A 228 -15.14 3.40 -3.95
C TRP A 228 -14.24 2.24 -3.49
N ALA A 229 -13.17 1.96 -4.24
CA ALA A 229 -12.22 0.93 -3.87
C ALA A 229 -11.44 1.32 -2.60
N GLY A 230 -10.97 2.58 -2.52
CA GLY A 230 -10.26 3.07 -1.34
C GLY A 230 -11.12 3.12 -0.08
N LEU A 231 -12.40 3.48 -0.21
CA LEU A 231 -13.36 3.41 0.90
C LEU A 231 -13.58 1.96 1.37
N ALA A 232 -13.64 0.99 0.45
CA ALA A 232 -13.83 -0.41 0.80
C ALA A 232 -12.57 -0.97 1.49
N THR A 233 -11.38 -0.61 0.99
CA THR A 233 -10.12 -0.96 1.65
C THR A 233 -10.05 -0.34 3.05
N LEU A 234 -10.48 0.92 3.24
CA LEU A 234 -10.55 1.55 4.55
C LEU A 234 -11.49 0.78 5.48
N ALA A 235 -12.72 0.49 5.03
CA ALA A 235 -13.71 -0.26 5.81
C ALA A 235 -13.20 -1.63 6.28
N ALA A 236 -12.33 -2.27 5.51
CA ALA A 236 -11.73 -3.54 5.89
C ALA A 236 -10.58 -3.40 6.90
N GLN A 237 -9.90 -2.25 6.95
CA GLN A 237 -8.68 -2.04 7.73
C GLN A 237 -8.94 -1.49 9.13
N VAL A 238 -10.01 -0.70 9.30
CA VAL A 238 -10.35 -0.02 10.56
C VAL A 238 -10.78 -0.99 11.65
N GLU A 239 -10.49 -0.70 12.91
CA GLU A 239 -10.92 -1.50 14.07
C GLU A 239 -12.46 -1.55 14.22
N ASP A 240 -12.95 -2.56 14.93
CA ASP A 240 -14.37 -2.73 15.27
C ASP A 240 -14.93 -1.51 16.00
N GLY A 241 -16.08 -1.01 15.55
CA GLY A 241 -16.75 0.13 16.19
C GLY A 241 -16.04 1.49 16.02
N SER A 242 -15.01 1.57 15.18
CA SER A 242 -14.28 2.81 14.92
C SER A 242 -15.09 3.84 14.13
N ASN A 243 -14.82 5.12 14.37
CA ASN A 243 -15.43 6.25 13.64
C ASN A 243 -14.71 6.50 12.31
N ALA A 244 -14.71 5.50 11.41
CA ALA A 244 -14.00 5.55 10.13
C ALA A 244 -14.42 6.73 9.23
N GLY A 245 -15.71 7.13 9.28
CA GLY A 245 -16.22 8.30 8.58
C GLY A 245 -15.57 9.60 9.03
N ASP A 246 -15.59 9.87 10.34
CA ASP A 246 -15.02 11.10 10.92
C ASP A 246 -13.49 11.16 10.72
N ALA A 247 -12.81 10.03 10.93
CA ALA A 247 -11.37 9.92 10.70
C ALA A 247 -11.01 10.24 9.24
N LEU A 248 -11.81 9.80 8.27
CA LEU A 248 -11.58 10.13 6.86
C LEU A 248 -11.82 11.61 6.55
N ILE A 249 -12.84 12.23 7.13
CA ILE A 249 -13.13 13.66 6.95
C ILE A 249 -11.97 14.50 7.50
N GLU A 250 -11.51 14.19 8.71
CA GLU A 250 -10.39 14.88 9.35
C GLU A 250 -9.09 14.67 8.56
N ALA A 251 -8.79 13.44 8.13
CA ALA A 251 -7.63 13.13 7.32
C ALA A 251 -7.65 13.84 5.96
N ASP A 252 -8.80 13.90 5.26
CA ASP A 252 -8.92 14.64 3.99
C ASP A 252 -8.71 16.14 4.19
N ALA A 253 -9.29 16.73 5.25
CA ALA A 253 -9.09 18.13 5.58
C ALA A 253 -7.61 18.43 5.86
N PHE A 254 -6.94 17.58 6.64
CA PHE A 254 -5.52 17.69 6.93
C PHE A 254 -4.67 17.58 5.65
N VAL A 255 -4.85 16.54 4.85
CA VAL A 255 -4.05 16.33 3.63
C VAL A 255 -4.23 17.48 2.62
N ARG A 256 -5.42 18.06 2.55
CA ARG A 256 -5.69 19.25 1.71
C ARG A 256 -5.01 20.51 2.23
N SER A 257 -4.75 20.60 3.54
CA SER A 257 -4.01 21.70 4.14
C SER A 257 -2.51 21.65 3.84
N LEU A 258 -1.97 20.49 3.48
CA LEU A 258 -0.53 20.29 3.23
C LEU A 258 0.03 21.23 2.14
N ARG A 259 1.29 21.60 2.32
CA ARG A 259 2.08 22.41 1.39
C ARG A 259 3.43 21.74 1.11
N PRO A 260 3.85 21.58 -0.17
CA PRO A 260 3.12 21.93 -1.40
C PRO A 260 1.85 21.09 -1.59
N ARG A 261 0.87 21.62 -2.35
CA ARG A 261 -0.44 20.98 -2.54
C ARG A 261 -0.28 19.65 -3.26
N VAL A 262 -0.98 18.63 -2.76
CA VAL A 262 -1.02 17.29 -3.34
C VAL A 262 -2.12 17.23 -4.41
N THR A 263 -1.89 16.48 -5.50
CA THR A 263 -2.93 16.25 -6.52
C THR A 263 -4.11 15.48 -5.92
N SER A 264 -5.31 15.68 -6.47
CA SER A 264 -6.57 15.23 -5.85
C SER A 264 -6.64 13.72 -5.56
N MET A 265 -6.18 12.89 -6.49
CA MET A 265 -6.17 11.43 -6.34
C MET A 265 -5.16 10.96 -5.28
N VAL A 266 -4.00 11.61 -5.22
CA VAL A 266 -2.93 11.30 -4.28
C VAL A 266 -3.32 11.72 -2.87
N ALA A 267 -3.96 12.88 -2.76
CA ALA A 267 -4.51 13.38 -1.52
C ALA A 267 -5.54 12.39 -0.93
N GLY A 268 -6.44 11.86 -1.77
CA GLY A 268 -7.44 10.89 -1.34
C GLY A 268 -6.83 9.59 -0.80
N LYS A 269 -5.80 9.05 -1.48
CA LYS A 269 -5.13 7.84 -1.00
C LYS A 269 -4.35 8.05 0.30
N LEU A 270 -3.68 9.20 0.44
CA LEU A 270 -3.00 9.56 1.68
C LEU A 270 -4.00 9.76 2.82
N ALA A 271 -5.14 10.39 2.55
CA ALA A 271 -6.21 10.57 3.53
C ALA A 271 -6.79 9.23 4.00
N VAL A 272 -7.05 8.29 3.08
CA VAL A 272 -7.48 6.93 3.41
C VAL A 272 -6.46 6.23 4.31
N ARG A 273 -5.16 6.34 4.01
CA ARG A 273 -4.10 5.72 4.82
C ARG A 273 -4.02 6.33 6.22
N LEU A 274 -4.12 7.65 6.33
CA LEU A 274 -4.13 8.35 7.62
C LEU A 274 -5.35 7.98 8.44
N ALA A 275 -6.53 7.96 7.83
CA ALA A 275 -7.77 7.54 8.49
C ALA A 275 -7.68 6.10 9.03
N ALA A 276 -7.08 5.18 8.26
CA ALA A 276 -6.84 3.80 8.72
C ALA A 276 -5.88 3.75 9.93
N THR A 277 -4.94 4.68 10.02
CA THR A 277 -4.00 4.76 11.16
C THR A 277 -4.67 5.37 12.39
N MET A 278 -5.49 6.39 12.20
CA MET A 278 -6.27 7.05 13.26
C MET A 278 -7.27 6.11 13.94
N THR A 279 -7.73 5.08 13.23
CA THR A 279 -8.79 4.16 13.67
C THR A 279 -8.27 2.81 14.18
N GLY A 280 -6.95 2.64 14.27
CA GLY A 280 -6.33 1.35 14.59
C GLY A 280 -6.38 0.39 13.39
N LEU A 281 -5.22 -0.14 13.00
CA LEU A 281 -5.12 -1.09 11.89
C LEU A 281 -5.36 -2.52 12.39
N ARG A 282 -6.37 -3.22 11.87
CA ARG A 282 -6.67 -4.64 12.21
C ARG A 282 -5.57 -5.65 11.89
N THR A 283 -4.55 -5.30 11.11
CA THR A 283 -3.57 -6.29 10.66
C THR A 283 -2.20 -6.08 11.33
N PRO A 284 -1.63 -7.13 11.94
CA PRO A 284 -0.24 -7.13 12.35
C PRO A 284 0.60 -7.42 11.10
N ALA A 285 1.11 -6.38 10.45
CA ALA A 285 2.38 -6.35 9.74
C ALA A 285 2.45 -5.05 8.94
N GLY A 286 3.50 -4.28 9.16
CA GLY A 286 3.84 -3.10 8.34
C GLY A 286 3.65 -3.35 6.84
N ALA A 287 3.84 -4.58 6.34
CA ALA A 287 3.68 -4.98 4.94
C ALA A 287 2.38 -4.58 4.21
N ALA A 288 1.20 -4.71 4.83
CA ALA A 288 -0.07 -4.36 4.18
C ALA A 288 -0.30 -2.84 4.17
N ALA A 289 0.14 -2.19 5.24
CA ALA A 289 0.15 -0.75 5.41
C ALA A 289 1.17 -0.05 4.47
N ASP A 290 2.33 -0.70 4.30
CA ASP A 290 3.42 -0.36 3.38
C ASP A 290 2.96 -0.52 1.93
N TYR A 291 2.26 -1.61 1.61
CA TYR A 291 1.76 -1.86 0.26
C TYR A 291 0.66 -0.88 -0.17
N ALA A 292 -0.27 -0.52 0.71
CA ALA A 292 -1.27 0.51 0.41
C ALA A 292 -0.61 1.89 0.22
N ALA A 293 0.39 2.24 1.04
CA ALA A 293 1.21 3.44 0.88
C ALA A 293 2.03 3.41 -0.42
N ILE A 294 2.51 2.23 -0.83
CA ILE A 294 3.28 2.02 -2.06
C ILE A 294 2.41 2.06 -3.30
N LEU A 295 1.22 1.45 -3.30
CA LEU A 295 0.23 1.59 -4.36
C LEU A 295 -0.29 3.02 -4.47
N ALA A 296 -0.37 3.72 -3.34
CA ALA A 296 -0.66 5.15 -3.31
C ALA A 296 0.46 5.98 -3.92
N ALA A 297 1.72 5.70 -3.55
CA ALA A 297 2.91 6.35 -4.09
C ALA A 297 3.08 6.07 -5.59
N GLN A 298 2.87 4.84 -6.04
CA GLN A 298 2.96 4.43 -7.45
C GLN A 298 1.90 5.15 -8.29
N ALA A 299 0.64 5.18 -7.83
CA ALA A 299 -0.40 5.95 -8.52
C ALA A 299 -0.12 7.46 -8.52
N ALA A 300 0.50 7.97 -7.45
CA ALA A 300 0.90 9.37 -7.36
C ALA A 300 2.02 9.74 -8.32
N MET A 301 3.03 8.89 -8.44
CA MET A 301 4.15 9.10 -9.35
C MET A 301 3.74 8.96 -10.82
N ILE A 302 2.85 8.01 -11.15
CA ILE A 302 2.30 7.90 -12.50
C ILE A 302 1.52 9.18 -12.85
N ALA A 303 0.68 9.68 -11.93
CA ALA A 303 -0.08 10.93 -12.11
C ALA A 303 0.84 12.17 -12.21
N ALA A 304 1.91 12.25 -11.42
CA ALA A 304 2.88 13.34 -11.48
C ALA A 304 3.70 13.31 -12.79
N THR A 305 4.08 12.11 -13.26
CA THR A 305 4.82 11.95 -14.53
C THR A 305 3.94 12.30 -15.73
N THR A 306 2.66 11.90 -15.72
CA THR A 306 1.69 12.27 -16.78
C THR A 306 1.32 13.75 -16.77
N ALA A 307 1.22 14.37 -15.58
CA ALA A 307 1.01 15.81 -15.45
C ALA A 307 2.24 16.62 -15.91
N ALA A 308 3.45 16.13 -15.63
CA ALA A 308 4.69 16.77 -16.06
C ALA A 308 4.89 16.67 -17.58
N THR A 309 4.56 15.53 -18.21
CA THR A 309 4.63 15.38 -19.67
C THR A 309 3.57 16.22 -20.39
N THR A 310 2.35 16.32 -19.86
CA THR A 310 1.31 17.20 -20.43
C THR A 310 1.66 18.68 -20.28
N ALA A 311 2.19 19.10 -19.12
CA ALA A 311 2.67 20.47 -18.94
C ALA A 311 3.86 20.82 -19.85
N ALA A 312 4.78 19.89 -20.08
CA ALA A 312 5.91 20.09 -21.00
C ALA A 312 5.48 20.17 -22.47
N VAL A 313 4.47 19.40 -22.89
CA VAL A 313 3.91 19.46 -24.25
C VAL A 313 3.16 20.77 -24.48
N VAL A 314 2.37 21.24 -23.50
CA VAL A 314 1.64 22.52 -23.59
C VAL A 314 2.57 23.73 -23.53
N ALA A 315 3.72 23.63 -22.83
CA ALA A 315 4.73 24.68 -22.82
C ALA A 315 5.62 24.71 -24.08
N ALA A 316 5.57 23.65 -24.90
CA ALA A 316 6.34 23.51 -26.14
C ALA A 316 5.49 23.73 -27.42
N THR A 317 4.21 24.12 -27.26
CA THR A 317 3.28 24.52 -28.32
C THR A 317 2.90 25.99 -28.16
#